data_AF-A0A3D2X5V0-F1
#
_entry.id   AF-A0A3D2X5V0-F1
#
_cell.length_a   1.000
_cell.length_b   1.000
_cell.length_c   1.000
_cell.angle_alpha   90.00
_cell.angle_beta   90.00
_cell.angle_gamma   90.00
#
_symmetry.space_group_name_H-M   'P 1'
#
loop_
_entity.id
_entity.type
_entity.pdbx_description
1 polymer ?
#
loop_
_entity_poly.entity_id
_entity_poly.type
_entity_poly.pdbx_seq_one_letter_code
_entity_poly.pdbx_strand_id
1 'polypeptide(L)'
;LFVYESVPGTAVSHLDISEKEVSFNVKGSEDAQITLELEPEKEYKIFIDGTNVGKMKTNLGGKLVISTELNCEREVQVRVIKL
;
A
#
# COMPACT_ATOMS: atom_id res chain seq x y z
N LEU A 1 -1.47 11.33 -11.66
CA LEU A 1 -2.61 11.13 -10.75
C LEU A 1 -2.23 9.98 -9.83
N PHE A 2 -2.43 10.11 -8.51
CA PHE A 2 -2.23 9.00 -7.58
C PHE A 2 -3.60 8.43 -7.22
N VAL A 3 -3.72 7.10 -7.19
CA VAL A 3 -4.95 6.41 -6.78
C VAL A 3 -4.61 5.45 -5.66
N TYR A 4 -5.40 5.54 -4.59
CA TYR A 4 -5.51 4.53 -3.54
C TYR A 4 -6.92 3.95 -3.62
N GLU A 5 -7.02 2.63 -3.70
CA GLU A 5 -8.29 1.90 -3.68
C GLU A 5 -8.21 0.76 -2.67
N SER A 6 -9.25 0.61 -1.84
CA SER A 6 -9.40 -0.48 -0.89
C SER A 6 -10.85 -0.95 -0.81
N VAL A 7 -11.09 -2.06 -0.09
CA VAL A 7 -12.42 -2.65 0.06
C VAL A 7 -13.27 -1.93 1.12
N PRO A 8 -14.62 -1.97 1.03
CA PRO A 8 -15.50 -1.46 2.08
C PRO A 8 -15.16 -2.04 3.45
N GLY A 9 -15.29 -1.24 4.51
CA GLY A 9 -14.92 -1.64 5.87
C GLY A 9 -13.46 -1.34 6.24
N THR A 10 -12.68 -0.80 5.31
CA THR A 10 -11.33 -0.27 5.59
C THR A 10 -11.37 1.24 5.85
N ALA A 11 -10.45 1.70 6.68
CA ALA A 11 -10.18 3.12 6.89
C ALA A 11 -8.68 3.40 6.72
N VAL A 12 -8.36 4.35 5.86
CA VAL A 12 -6.99 4.83 5.63
C VAL A 12 -6.74 6.11 6.43
N SER A 13 -5.58 6.21 7.05
CA SER A 13 -5.13 7.39 7.78
C SER A 13 -3.65 7.66 7.48
N HIS A 14 -3.17 8.88 7.78
CA HIS A 14 -1.77 9.27 7.63
C HIS A 14 -1.18 8.99 6.23
N LEU A 15 -1.97 9.19 5.17
CA LEU A 15 -1.49 9.07 3.80
C LEU A 15 -0.47 10.19 3.49
N ASP A 16 0.75 9.79 3.22
CA ASP A 16 1.85 10.65 2.79
C ASP A 16 2.43 10.15 1.46
N ILE A 17 2.64 11.07 0.52
CA ILE A 17 3.02 10.75 -0.85
C ILE A 17 4.16 11.70 -1.25
N SER A 18 5.27 11.10 -1.67
CA SER A 18 6.43 11.78 -2.23
C SER A 18 6.92 11.08 -3.49
N GLU A 19 7.92 11.66 -4.18
CA GLU A 19 8.53 11.02 -5.35
C GLU A 19 9.24 9.70 -5.04
N LYS A 20 9.64 9.49 -3.78
CA LYS A 20 10.44 8.33 -3.35
C LYS A 20 9.63 7.31 -2.58
N GLU A 21 8.59 7.74 -1.87
CA GLU A 21 7.85 6.91 -0.94
C GLU A 21 6.36 7.29 -0.91
N VAL A 22 5.52 6.25 -0.86
CA VAL A 22 4.12 6.35 -0.45
C VAL A 22 3.99 5.61 0.87
N SER A 23 3.38 6.25 1.87
CA SER A 23 3.11 5.61 3.16
C SER A 23 1.72 5.94 3.66
N PHE A 24 1.10 5.00 4.37
CA PHE A 24 -0.20 5.20 5.00
C PHE A 24 -0.41 4.15 6.08
N ASN A 25 -1.37 4.43 6.96
CA ASN A 25 -1.91 3.48 7.90
C ASN A 25 -3.28 3.01 7.41
N VAL A 26 -3.59 1.74 7.62
CA VAL A 26 -4.88 1.16 7.27
C VAL A 26 -5.38 0.24 8.39
N LYS A 27 -6.68 0.28 8.64
CA LYS A 27 -7.37 -0.66 9.55
C LYS A 27 -8.66 -1.15 8.93
N GLY A 28 -9.13 -2.31 9.38
CA GLY A 28 -10.35 -2.95 8.90
C GLY A 28 -10.67 -4.19 9.72
N SER A 29 -11.91 -4.66 9.66
CA SER A 29 -12.35 -5.86 10.40
C SER A 29 -11.94 -7.17 9.74
N GLU A 30 -11.51 -7.12 8.48
CA GLU A 30 -11.14 -8.27 7.65
C GLU A 30 -9.89 -7.94 6.85
N ASP A 31 -9.16 -8.97 6.43
CA ASP A 31 -8.03 -8.85 5.50
C ASP A 31 -8.45 -8.09 4.25
N ALA A 32 -7.57 -7.22 3.77
CA ALA A 32 -7.88 -6.34 2.66
C ALA A 32 -6.84 -6.42 1.55
N GLN A 33 -7.32 -6.17 0.33
CA GLN A 33 -6.47 -5.83 -0.80
C GLN A 33 -6.51 -4.33 -1.05
N ILE A 34 -5.34 -3.76 -1.23
CA ILE A 34 -5.13 -2.35 -1.50
C ILE A 34 -4.48 -2.24 -2.87
N THR A 35 -5.08 -1.45 -3.77
CA THR A 35 -4.50 -1.15 -5.07
C THR A 35 -3.97 0.28 -5.07
N LEU A 36 -2.70 0.43 -5.45
CA LEU A 36 -2.07 1.71 -5.69
C LEU A 36 -1.81 1.89 -7.17
N GLU A 37 -2.10 3.08 -7.71
CA GLU A 37 -1.63 3.49 -9.04
C GLU A 37 -0.37 4.36 -8.90
N LEU A 38 0.76 3.82 -9.33
CA LEU A 38 2.10 4.40 -9.26
C LEU A 38 2.71 4.49 -10.68
N GLU A 39 4.01 4.78 -10.79
CA GLU A 39 4.67 4.77 -12.10
C GLU A 39 4.62 3.38 -12.76
N PRO A 40 4.22 3.29 -14.04
CA PRO A 40 4.24 2.05 -14.81
C PRO A 40 5.61 1.38 -14.86
N GLU A 41 5.59 0.05 -14.84
CA GLU A 41 6.79 -0.79 -14.99
C GLU A 41 7.96 -0.47 -14.04
N LYS A 42 7.66 0.07 -12.86
CA LYS A 42 8.66 0.50 -11.88
C LYS A 42 8.71 -0.46 -10.70
N GLU A 43 9.92 -0.70 -10.19
CA GLU A 43 10.13 -1.54 -9.02
C GLU A 43 10.00 -0.73 -7.72
N TYR A 44 9.37 -1.35 -6.73
CA TYR A 44 9.17 -0.82 -5.39
C TYR A 44 9.54 -1.86 -4.34
N LYS A 45 10.06 -1.42 -3.20
CA LYS A 45 10.20 -2.22 -1.99
C LYS A 45 9.01 -1.93 -1.07
N ILE A 46 8.39 -2.97 -0.56
CA ILE A 46 7.18 -2.86 0.27
C ILE A 46 7.51 -3.23 1.71
N PHE A 47 6.99 -2.44 2.64
CA PHE A 47 7.03 -2.73 4.07
C PHE A 47 5.62 -2.75 4.65
N ILE A 48 5.35 -3.72 5.51
CA ILE A 48 4.14 -3.84 6.31
C ILE A 48 4.57 -3.90 7.78
N ASP A 49 4.14 -2.93 8.59
CA ASP A 49 4.59 -2.74 9.99
C ASP A 49 6.12 -2.79 10.15
N GLY A 50 6.83 -2.15 9.23
CA GLY A 50 8.29 -2.12 9.20
C GLY A 50 8.96 -3.43 8.72
N THR A 51 8.19 -4.49 8.50
CA THR A 51 8.69 -5.75 7.91
C THR A 51 8.77 -5.62 6.40
N ASN A 52 9.96 -5.83 5.82
CA ASN A 52 10.14 -5.86 4.38
C ASN A 52 9.51 -7.13 3.80
N VAL A 53 8.42 -6.99 3.04
CA VAL A 53 7.69 -8.11 2.42
C VAL A 53 8.17 -8.42 1.01
N GLY A 54 9.13 -7.66 0.49
CA GLY A 54 9.81 -7.95 -0.76
C GLY A 54 9.83 -6.77 -1.74
N LYS A 55 10.18 -7.11 -2.99
CA LYS A 55 10.15 -6.18 -4.12
C LYS A 55 9.03 -6.58 -5.07
N MET A 56 8.34 -5.59 -5.62
CA MET A 56 7.30 -5.78 -6.62
C MET A 56 7.46 -4.78 -7.75
N LYS A 57 7.15 -5.19 -8.98
CA LYS A 57 7.11 -4.33 -10.16
C LYS A 57 5.65 -4.01 -10.49
N THR A 58 5.33 -2.74 -10.71
CA THR A 58 4.00 -2.34 -11.20
C THR A 58 3.76 -2.88 -12.60
N ASN A 59 2.49 -3.08 -12.94
CA ASN A 59 2.12 -3.48 -14.31
C ASN A 59 2.26 -2.30 -15.30
N LEU A 60 1.93 -2.54 -16.57
CA LEU A 60 1.93 -1.52 -17.63
C LEU A 60 1.01 -0.31 -17.33
N GLY A 61 0.00 -0.50 -16.49
CA GLY A 61 -0.91 0.55 -16.04
C GLY A 61 -0.50 1.18 -14.71
N GLY A 62 0.70 0.89 -14.19
CA GLY A 62 1.16 1.45 -12.91
C GLY A 62 0.55 0.82 -11.66
N LYS A 63 -0.28 -0.22 -11.78
CA LYS A 63 -0.96 -0.80 -10.62
C LYS A 63 -0.05 -1.71 -9.81
N LEU A 64 -0.12 -1.54 -8.50
CA LEU A 64 0.47 -2.40 -7.47
C LEU A 64 -0.63 -2.85 -6.51
N VAL A 65 -0.75 -4.15 -6.28
CA VAL A 65 -1.74 -4.73 -5.34
C VAL A 65 -1.00 -5.26 -4.11
N ILE A 66 -1.47 -4.87 -2.93
CA ILE A 66 -0.89 -5.23 -1.63
C ILE A 66 -1.96 -5.95 -0.82
N SER A 67 -1.64 -7.14 -0.34
CA SER A 67 -2.47 -7.87 0.63
C SER A 67 -2.01 -7.52 2.04
N THR A 68 -2.95 -7.12 2.90
CA THR A 68 -2.66 -6.77 4.30
C THR A 68 -3.62 -7.50 5.22
N GLU A 69 -3.08 -8.16 6.25
CA GLU A 69 -3.89 -8.73 7.34
C GLU A 69 -4.32 -7.62 8.29
N LEU A 70 -5.63 -7.47 8.50
CA LEU A 70 -6.19 -6.37 9.30
C LEU A 70 -7.07 -6.90 10.44
N ASN A 71 -7.19 -6.09 11.49
CA ASN A 71 -8.15 -6.32 12.55
C ASN A 71 -8.66 -4.97 13.11
N CYS A 72 -9.71 -5.03 13.91
CA CYS A 72 -10.35 -3.84 14.48
C CYS A 72 -9.51 -3.14 15.57
N GLU A 73 -8.47 -3.79 16.10
CA GLU A 73 -7.77 -3.32 17.30
C GLU A 73 -6.60 -2.38 16.98
N ARG A 74 -5.99 -2.51 15.80
CA ARG A 74 -4.81 -1.72 15.43
C ARG A 74 -4.78 -1.29 13.97
N GLU A 75 -4.03 -0.23 13.72
CA GLU A 75 -3.64 0.15 12.37
C GLU A 75 -2.40 -0.64 11.93
N VAL A 76 -2.35 -0.94 10.64
CA VAL A 76 -1.18 -1.52 9.95
C VAL A 76 -0.55 -0.43 9.11
N GLN A 77 0.76 -0.21 9.30
CA GLN A 77 1.51 0.74 8.49
C GLN A 77 1.99 0.08 7.20
N VAL A 78 1.66 0.66 6.05
CA VAL A 78 2.16 0.26 4.75
C VAL A 78 3.10 1.33 4.22
N ARG A 79 4.27 0.93 3.71
CA ARG A 79 5.24 1.81 3.05
C ARG A 79 5.68 1.20 1.74
N VAL A 80 5.70 2.00 0.68
CA VAL A 80 6.08 1.61 -0.67
C VAL A 80 7.17 2.55 -1.16
N ILE A 81 8.39 2.04 -1.28
CA ILE A 81 9.59 2.82 -1.58
C ILE A 81 10.06 2.52 -3.00
N LYS A 82 10.15 3.55 -3.84
CA LYS A 82 10.64 3.47 -5.22
C LYS A 82 12.12 3.05 -5.25
N LEU A 83 12.47 2.12 -6.15
CA LEU A 83 13.84 1.62 -6.37
C LEU A 83 14.54 2.26 -7.57
#